data_AF-A0A1Q9CT58-F1
#
_entry.id   AF-A0A1Q9CT58-F1
#
_cell.length_a   1.000
_cell.length_b   1.000
_cell.length_c   1.000
_cell.angle_alpha   90.00
_cell.angle_beta   90.00
_cell.angle_gamma   90.00
#
_symmetry.space_group_name_H-M   'P 1'
#
loop_
_entity.id
_entity.type
_entity.pdbx_description
1 polymer ?
#
loop_
_entity_poly.entity_id
_entity_poly.type
_entity_poly.pdbx_seq_one_letter_code
_entity_poly.pdbx_strand_id
1 'polypeptide(L)'
;MAQSHALSASGTMLCWKFVVLIVCRTGMAAPTTTDGPFDCGDEPYMMMEEVLHNNLGHKGPHQGSEGILYKAVEYYRNLHRDVQVHLHTDSLYNPWNVFANGLNGRFGVFNQLSGHPLDVTFRFTDLTGKPLILKSLSLSIYDMDRDQNPGEGVENVTPVTTVHRVYRTSDTLVQENSGSYLGTVPGTYDDNPVQVVAQSKADEDKCLVLEYKDVHTVRITFDSTKGFAARTTQFCLLNALKCKVKPDKPSSWHVPVGSGFVPVLEEQAPLKVRNGQAFNFSIPRRRPFG
;
A
#
# COMPACT_ATOMS: atom_id res chain seq x y z
N MET A 1 28.03 15.82 63.94
CA MET A 1 29.05 16.73 63.37
C MET A 1 28.44 17.34 62.12
N ALA A 2 27.82 18.51 62.27
CA ALA A 2 28.37 19.86 61.96
C ALA A 2 28.00 20.24 60.50
N GLN A 3 26.90 20.97 60.29
CA GLN A 3 26.75 22.44 60.23
C GLN A 3 27.23 23.06 58.90
N SER A 4 26.25 23.54 58.09
CA SER A 4 26.04 24.93 57.59
C SER A 4 27.12 25.46 56.65
N HIS A 5 26.80 26.06 55.50
CA HIS A 5 26.29 27.44 55.40
C HIS A 5 25.53 27.69 54.09
N ALA A 6 24.47 28.48 54.21
CA ALA A 6 23.83 29.21 53.13
C ALA A 6 24.56 30.55 52.87
N LEU A 7 24.51 31.05 51.63
CA LEU A 7 24.64 32.47 51.31
C LEU A 7 23.68 32.84 50.17
N SER A 8 23.00 33.95 50.40
CA SER A 8 21.92 34.59 49.64
C SER A 8 22.45 35.41 48.46
N ALA A 9 21.68 35.51 47.37
CA ALA A 9 21.51 36.79 46.67
C ALA A 9 20.23 36.79 45.82
N SER A 10 19.43 37.82 46.07
CA SER A 10 18.21 38.24 45.39
C SER A 10 18.39 38.54 43.91
N GLY A 11 17.45 38.07 43.09
CA GLY A 11 17.30 38.50 41.70
C GLY A 11 15.83 38.40 41.29
N THR A 12 15.14 39.53 41.33
CA THR A 12 13.81 39.73 40.75
C THR A 12 13.81 39.34 39.27
N MET A 13 13.01 38.35 38.89
CA MET A 13 12.67 38.11 37.49
C MET A 13 11.16 38.04 37.35
N LEU A 14 10.63 39.02 36.62
CA LEU A 14 9.22 39.15 36.26
C LEU A 14 8.70 37.83 35.68
N CYS A 15 7.74 37.23 36.36
CA CYS A 15 6.96 36.13 35.81
C CYS A 15 6.01 36.71 34.75
N TRP A 16 6.40 36.66 33.48
CA TRP A 16 5.45 36.80 32.38
C TRP A 16 4.49 35.62 32.46
N LYS A 17 3.24 35.89 32.85
CA LYS A 17 2.14 34.93 32.76
C LYS A 17 1.89 34.63 31.29
N PHE A 18 2.49 33.56 30.76
CA PHE A 18 1.98 32.91 29.57
C PHE A 18 0.74 32.12 29.97
N VAL A 19 -0.44 32.68 29.71
CA VAL A 19 -1.68 31.92 29.66
C VAL A 19 -1.57 31.01 28.43
N VAL A 20 -1.13 29.77 28.63
CA VAL A 20 -1.28 28.72 27.63
C VAL A 20 -2.77 28.42 27.57
N LEU A 21 -3.46 28.97 26.56
CA LEU A 21 -4.79 28.55 26.19
C LEU A 21 -4.66 27.12 25.65
N ILE A 22 -4.86 26.13 26.53
CA ILE A 22 -5.11 24.75 26.09
C ILE A 22 -6.47 24.77 25.41
N VAL A 23 -6.48 24.97 24.10
CA VAL A 23 -7.64 24.66 23.28
C VAL A 23 -7.74 23.14 23.29
N CYS A 24 -8.54 22.62 24.21
CA CYS A 24 -8.99 21.24 24.18
C CYS A 24 -9.76 21.07 22.87
N ARG A 25 -9.13 20.52 21.83
CA ARG A 25 -9.84 20.04 20.64
C ARG A 25 -10.72 18.87 21.11
N THR A 26 -11.94 19.20 21.54
CA THR A 26 -13.04 18.26 21.63
C THR A 26 -13.18 17.57 20.28
N GLY A 27 -13.24 16.24 20.31
CA GLY A 27 -13.14 15.35 19.17
C GLY A 27 -13.90 15.84 17.95
N MET A 28 -13.15 16.14 16.89
CA MET A 28 -13.68 15.98 15.55
C MET A 28 -13.78 14.48 15.33
N ALA A 29 -14.99 13.93 15.47
CA ALA A 29 -15.29 12.64 14.87
C ALA A 29 -14.86 12.73 13.40
N ALA A 30 -13.94 11.85 12.99
CA ALA A 30 -13.61 11.71 11.58
C ALA A 30 -14.94 11.49 10.84
N PRO A 31 -15.17 12.16 9.70
CA PRO A 31 -16.35 11.89 8.90
C PRO A 31 -16.32 10.40 8.58
N THR A 32 -17.27 9.65 9.16
CA THR A 32 -17.53 8.27 8.79
C THR A 32 -18.14 8.32 7.40
N THR A 33 -17.31 8.43 6.38
CA THR A 33 -17.72 8.05 5.03
C THR A 33 -18.00 6.56 5.11
N THR A 34 -19.28 6.23 5.27
CA THR A 34 -19.84 4.87 5.22
C THR A 34 -19.75 4.27 3.82
N ASP A 35 -18.96 4.85 2.95
CA ASP A 35 -18.58 4.27 1.68
C ASP A 35 -17.04 4.37 1.65
N GLY A 36 -16.34 3.27 1.44
CA GLY A 36 -14.86 3.27 1.39
C GLY A 36 -14.30 4.19 0.29
N PRO A 37 -12.97 4.33 0.18
CA PRO A 37 -12.34 5.35 -0.67
C PRO A 37 -12.54 5.13 -2.17
N PHE A 38 -13.09 3.97 -2.58
CA PHE A 38 -13.33 3.63 -3.97
C PHE A 38 -14.82 3.52 -4.27
N ASP A 39 -15.19 3.92 -5.49
CA ASP A 39 -16.47 3.65 -6.11
C ASP A 39 -16.33 2.40 -6.98
N CYS A 40 -16.86 1.28 -6.49
CA CYS A 40 -16.89 0.00 -7.18
C CYS A 40 -18.32 -0.39 -7.61
N GLY A 41 -19.26 0.57 -7.60
CA GLY A 41 -20.69 0.30 -7.80
C GLY A 41 -21.25 -0.67 -6.76
N ASP A 42 -21.92 -1.71 -7.23
CA ASP A 42 -22.52 -2.78 -6.41
C ASP A 42 -21.56 -3.94 -6.10
N GLU A 43 -20.27 -3.85 -6.43
CA GLU A 43 -19.30 -4.92 -6.15
C GLU A 43 -18.67 -4.75 -4.76
N PRO A 44 -18.63 -5.82 -3.94
CA PRO A 44 -17.88 -5.77 -2.70
C PRO A 44 -16.38 -5.70 -3.00
N TYR A 45 -15.65 -5.05 -2.12
CA TYR A 45 -14.19 -5.01 -2.18
C TYR A 45 -13.57 -4.99 -0.79
N MET A 46 -12.30 -5.37 -0.70
CA MET A 46 -11.51 -5.29 0.52
C MET A 46 -10.31 -4.36 0.33
N MET A 47 -10.08 -3.53 1.33
CA MET A 47 -8.89 -2.68 1.42
C MET A 47 -7.94 -3.26 2.46
N MET A 48 -6.71 -3.59 2.06
CA MET A 48 -5.67 -4.00 3.00
C MET A 48 -5.14 -2.79 3.78
N GLU A 49 -4.94 -2.95 5.08
CA GLU A 49 -4.57 -1.86 6.00
C GLU A 49 -3.21 -2.08 6.67
N GLU A 50 -2.95 -3.30 7.13
CA GLU A 50 -1.80 -3.58 7.98
C GLU A 50 -1.32 -5.02 7.79
N VAL A 51 -0.01 -5.23 7.94
CA VAL A 51 0.60 -6.57 8.10
C VAL A 51 0.70 -6.86 9.59
N LEU A 52 -0.11 -7.80 10.08
CA LEU A 52 -0.08 -8.25 11.47
C LEU A 52 1.00 -9.30 11.70
N HIS A 53 1.31 -10.11 10.68
CA HIS A 53 2.34 -11.15 10.75
C HIS A 53 2.95 -11.41 9.38
N ASN A 54 4.25 -11.70 9.30
CA ASN A 54 4.92 -12.10 8.07
C ASN A 54 6.02 -13.15 8.34
N ASN A 55 5.67 -14.40 8.08
CA ASN A 55 6.56 -15.55 8.08
C ASN A 55 6.22 -16.51 6.93
N LEU A 56 6.00 -15.96 5.74
CA LEU A 56 5.65 -16.73 4.54
C LEU A 56 6.68 -17.85 4.29
N GLY A 57 6.21 -19.08 4.09
CA GLY A 57 7.06 -20.26 3.92
C GLY A 57 8.07 -20.52 5.04
N HIS A 58 7.81 -20.01 6.26
CA HIS A 58 8.76 -19.99 7.38
C HIS A 58 10.08 -19.27 7.10
N LYS A 59 10.07 -18.29 6.18
CA LYS A 59 11.25 -17.52 5.80
C LYS A 59 11.25 -16.09 6.33
N GLY A 60 10.13 -15.61 6.87
CA GLY A 60 9.95 -14.19 7.12
C GLY A 60 10.78 -13.64 8.27
N PRO A 61 10.70 -12.32 8.51
CA PRO A 61 11.36 -11.72 9.65
C PRO A 61 10.67 -12.11 10.97
N HIS A 62 9.38 -12.41 10.97
CA HIS A 62 8.70 -12.91 12.18
C HIS A 62 8.94 -14.41 12.36
N GLN A 63 8.96 -14.86 13.60
CA GLN A 63 9.04 -16.27 13.95
C GLN A 63 7.63 -16.85 14.23
N GLY A 64 7.51 -18.17 14.28
CA GLY A 64 6.27 -18.85 14.65
C GLY A 64 5.46 -19.33 13.44
N SER A 65 4.14 -19.08 13.45
CA SER A 65 3.20 -19.56 12.42
C SER A 65 3.64 -19.16 11.02
N GLU A 66 3.38 -20.03 10.03
CA GLU A 66 3.63 -19.74 8.62
C GLU A 66 2.63 -18.70 8.09
N GLY A 67 3.07 -17.91 7.11
CA GLY A 67 2.19 -17.08 6.29
C GLY A 67 2.30 -15.59 6.54
N ILE A 68 1.57 -14.82 5.75
CA ILE A 68 1.35 -13.39 5.98
C ILE A 68 -0.09 -13.18 6.43
N LEU A 69 -0.26 -12.52 7.56
CA LEU A 69 -1.57 -12.12 8.07
C LEU A 69 -1.75 -10.63 7.83
N TYR A 70 -2.76 -10.27 7.05
CA TYR A 70 -3.17 -8.90 6.83
C TYR A 70 -4.44 -8.57 7.61
N LYS A 71 -4.50 -7.36 8.14
CA LYS A 71 -5.77 -6.70 8.49
C LYS A 71 -6.31 -6.00 7.24
N ALA A 72 -7.59 -6.21 6.95
CA ALA A 72 -8.31 -5.56 5.88
C ALA A 72 -9.71 -5.13 6.33
N VAL A 73 -10.35 -4.28 5.54
CA VAL A 73 -11.76 -3.89 5.71
C VAL A 73 -12.53 -4.24 4.46
N GLU A 74 -13.61 -5.00 4.60
CA GLU A 74 -14.58 -5.26 3.53
C GLU A 74 -15.62 -4.15 3.47
N TYR A 75 -15.86 -3.67 2.26
CA TYR A 75 -16.87 -2.69 1.91
C TYR A 75 -17.88 -3.33 0.96
N TYR A 76 -19.15 -3.35 1.35
CA TYR A 76 -20.26 -3.79 0.50
C TYR A 76 -21.57 -3.08 0.87
N ARG A 77 -22.00 -2.12 0.05
CA ARG A 77 -23.16 -1.27 0.39
C ARG A 77 -22.98 -0.68 1.79
N ASN A 78 -23.89 -0.95 2.73
CA ASN A 78 -23.81 -0.50 4.12
C ASN A 78 -23.00 -1.44 5.04
N LEU A 79 -22.48 -2.56 4.52
CA LEU A 79 -21.65 -3.49 5.29
C LEU A 79 -20.20 -3.04 5.28
N HIS A 80 -19.70 -2.71 6.46
CA HIS A 80 -18.31 -2.38 6.72
C HIS A 80 -17.81 -3.29 7.84
N ARG A 81 -16.87 -4.18 7.55
CA ARG A 81 -16.35 -5.09 8.59
C ARG A 81 -14.86 -5.35 8.44
N ASP A 82 -14.20 -5.50 9.59
CA ASP A 82 -12.82 -5.97 9.64
C ASP A 82 -12.75 -7.44 9.18
N VAL A 83 -11.75 -7.72 8.36
CA VAL A 83 -11.44 -9.03 7.82
C VAL A 83 -9.96 -9.30 8.04
N GLN A 84 -9.63 -10.53 8.42
CA GLN A 84 -8.28 -11.05 8.37
C GLN A 84 -8.08 -11.82 7.07
N VAL A 85 -7.05 -11.43 6.32
CA VAL A 85 -6.62 -12.13 5.11
C VAL A 85 -5.34 -12.87 5.44
N HIS A 86 -5.39 -14.19 5.36
CA HIS A 86 -4.26 -15.06 5.59
C HIS A 86 -3.72 -15.53 4.24
N LEU A 87 -2.44 -15.30 3.98
CA LEU A 87 -1.73 -15.80 2.82
C LEU A 87 -0.73 -16.87 3.27
N HIS A 88 -0.94 -18.10 2.83
CA HIS A 88 -0.10 -19.26 3.14
C HIS A 88 0.50 -19.84 1.87
N THR A 89 1.65 -20.49 1.99
CA THR A 89 2.24 -21.25 0.86
C THR A 89 1.90 -22.73 0.98
N ASP A 90 1.37 -23.32 -0.09
CA ASP A 90 1.14 -24.75 -0.22
C ASP A 90 2.37 -25.49 -0.81
N SER A 91 3.36 -24.74 -1.32
CA SER A 91 4.60 -25.25 -1.91
C SER A 91 5.85 -24.61 -1.30
N LEU A 92 7.04 -25.01 -1.78
CA LEU A 92 8.30 -24.45 -1.30
C LEU A 92 8.46 -22.98 -1.74
N TYR A 93 8.52 -22.09 -0.77
CA TYR A 93 8.77 -20.67 -0.99
C TYR A 93 10.27 -20.34 -1.06
N ASN A 94 10.69 -19.78 -2.21
CA ASN A 94 12.06 -19.35 -2.49
C ASN A 94 12.11 -17.81 -2.64
N PRO A 95 12.18 -17.05 -1.53
CA PRO A 95 12.23 -15.59 -1.58
C PRO A 95 13.59 -15.08 -2.10
N TRP A 96 13.57 -13.97 -2.84
CA TRP A 96 14.79 -13.17 -3.03
C TRP A 96 15.05 -12.27 -1.82
N ASN A 97 14.01 -11.60 -1.32
CA ASN A 97 14.05 -10.72 -0.16
C ASN A 97 12.75 -10.80 0.65
N VAL A 98 12.82 -11.43 1.82
CA VAL A 98 11.67 -11.62 2.72
C VAL A 98 11.16 -10.31 3.35
N PHE A 99 11.99 -9.27 3.40
CA PHE A 99 11.59 -7.94 3.88
C PHE A 99 10.77 -7.16 2.83
N ALA A 100 10.73 -7.63 1.59
CA ALA A 100 9.87 -7.06 0.55
C ALA A 100 8.45 -7.65 0.56
N ASN A 101 8.18 -8.63 1.41
CA ASN A 101 6.83 -9.17 1.62
C ASN A 101 6.00 -8.27 2.54
N GLY A 102 4.68 -8.31 2.39
CA GLY A 102 3.74 -7.57 3.23
C GLY A 102 2.94 -6.57 2.41
N LEU A 103 3.03 -5.28 2.74
CA LEU A 103 2.30 -4.22 2.03
C LEU A 103 3.24 -3.26 1.32
N ASN A 104 2.87 -2.90 0.09
CA ASN A 104 3.37 -1.72 -0.60
C ASN A 104 2.18 -0.77 -0.83
N GLY A 105 2.06 0.27 -0.02
CA GLY A 105 0.84 1.07 0.04
C GLY A 105 -0.37 0.22 0.45
N ARG A 106 -1.35 0.08 -0.45
CA ARG A 106 -2.55 -0.75 -0.25
C ARG A 106 -2.49 -2.10 -0.99
N PHE A 107 -1.37 -2.39 -1.65
CA PHE A 107 -1.12 -3.68 -2.30
C PHE A 107 -0.54 -4.68 -1.31
N GLY A 108 -1.03 -5.91 -1.38
CA GLY A 108 -0.35 -7.06 -0.84
C GLY A 108 0.78 -7.42 -1.78
N VAL A 109 1.93 -7.74 -1.20
CA VAL A 109 3.15 -8.06 -1.95
C VAL A 109 3.84 -9.28 -1.36
N PHE A 110 4.34 -10.12 -2.25
CA PHE A 110 5.34 -11.12 -1.90
C PHE A 110 6.39 -11.21 -2.99
N ASN A 111 7.61 -11.54 -2.57
CA ASN A 111 8.79 -11.49 -3.40
C ASN A 111 9.39 -12.89 -3.55
N GLN A 112 9.71 -13.31 -4.76
CA GLN A 112 10.22 -14.66 -5.06
C GLN A 112 11.35 -14.64 -6.09
N LEU A 113 12.14 -15.71 -6.11
CA LEU A 113 13.09 -15.98 -7.19
C LEU A 113 12.35 -16.35 -8.48
N SER A 114 12.81 -15.83 -9.62
CA SER A 114 12.28 -16.25 -10.93
C SER A 114 12.52 -17.75 -11.19
N GLY A 115 11.60 -18.42 -11.89
CA GLY A 115 11.72 -19.84 -12.20
C GLY A 115 11.32 -20.81 -11.08
N HIS A 116 10.70 -20.30 -10.01
CA HIS A 116 10.25 -21.10 -8.87
C HIS A 116 8.74 -20.89 -8.65
N PRO A 117 7.88 -21.83 -9.10
CA PRO A 117 6.44 -21.74 -8.86
C PRO A 117 6.11 -21.75 -7.38
N LEU A 118 5.17 -20.88 -7.00
CA LEU A 118 4.65 -20.74 -5.64
C LEU A 118 3.14 -20.96 -5.65
N ASP A 119 2.71 -22.06 -5.02
CA ASP A 119 1.31 -22.30 -4.75
C ASP A 119 0.95 -21.56 -3.46
N VAL A 120 -0.06 -20.68 -3.53
CA VAL A 120 -0.54 -19.93 -2.38
C VAL A 120 -2.02 -20.17 -2.13
N THR A 121 -2.38 -20.15 -0.85
CA THR A 121 -3.75 -20.15 -0.37
C THR A 121 -4.05 -18.84 0.35
N PHE A 122 -5.02 -18.09 -0.17
CA PHE A 122 -5.69 -17.02 0.56
C PHE A 122 -6.82 -17.61 1.39
N ARG A 123 -6.93 -17.23 2.66
CA ARG A 123 -8.05 -17.57 3.55
C ARG A 123 -8.59 -16.31 4.22
N PHE A 124 -9.91 -16.21 4.33
CA PHE A 124 -10.60 -15.05 4.88
C PHE A 124 -11.28 -15.42 6.20
N THR A 125 -11.03 -14.65 7.26
CA THR A 125 -11.63 -14.86 8.58
C THR A 125 -12.10 -13.56 9.22
N ASP A 126 -13.00 -13.67 10.20
CA ASP A 126 -13.27 -12.57 11.11
C ASP A 126 -12.11 -12.41 12.12
N LEU A 127 -12.20 -11.40 12.99
CA LEU A 127 -11.19 -11.13 14.01
C LEU A 127 -11.09 -12.23 15.08
N THR A 128 -12.07 -13.14 15.16
CA THR A 128 -12.04 -14.30 16.06
C THR A 128 -11.45 -15.55 15.41
N GLY A 129 -11.05 -15.46 14.13
CA GLY A 129 -10.49 -16.56 13.35
C GLY A 129 -11.53 -17.46 12.69
N LYS A 130 -12.82 -17.13 12.76
CA LYS A 130 -13.87 -17.92 12.08
C LYS A 130 -13.85 -17.65 10.58
N PRO A 131 -13.97 -18.68 9.72
CA PRO A 131 -14.04 -18.49 8.27
C PRO A 131 -15.15 -17.53 7.85
N LEU A 132 -14.83 -16.59 6.96
CA LEU A 132 -15.79 -15.71 6.31
C LEU A 132 -16.02 -16.18 4.87
N ILE A 133 -17.27 -16.53 4.56
CA ILE A 133 -17.68 -16.80 3.18
C ILE A 133 -17.96 -15.45 2.51
N LEU A 134 -17.14 -15.12 1.53
CA LEU A 134 -17.26 -13.93 0.69
C LEU A 134 -18.20 -14.24 -0.46
N LYS A 135 -19.27 -13.45 -0.58
CA LYS A 135 -20.24 -13.60 -1.69
C LYS A 135 -19.62 -13.28 -3.04
N SER A 136 -18.70 -12.34 -3.06
CA SER A 136 -17.86 -12.03 -4.21
C SER A 136 -16.51 -11.59 -3.71
N LEU A 137 -15.46 -12.00 -4.42
CA LEU A 137 -14.10 -11.56 -4.20
C LEU A 137 -13.49 -11.26 -5.57
N SER A 138 -12.95 -10.06 -5.73
CA SER A 138 -12.08 -9.74 -6.87
C SER A 138 -10.64 -9.70 -6.38
N LEU A 139 -9.77 -10.49 -7.00
CA LEU A 139 -8.32 -10.42 -6.80
C LEU A 139 -7.72 -9.83 -8.07
N SER A 140 -7.22 -8.61 -7.96
CA SER A 140 -6.46 -7.96 -9.02
C SER A 140 -4.97 -8.20 -8.81
N ILE A 141 -4.32 -8.70 -9.84
CA ILE A 141 -2.88 -8.93 -9.91
C ILE A 141 -2.35 -7.96 -10.94
N TYR A 142 -1.29 -7.26 -10.57
CA TYR A 142 -0.72 -6.18 -11.37
C TYR A 142 0.64 -6.57 -11.91
N ASP A 143 1.06 -5.76 -12.89
CA ASP A 143 2.41 -5.77 -13.45
C ASP A 143 2.79 -7.10 -14.11
N MET A 144 1.80 -7.77 -14.69
CA MET A 144 1.98 -9.02 -15.42
C MET A 144 2.86 -8.77 -16.66
N ASP A 145 4.16 -9.01 -16.52
CA ASP A 145 5.17 -8.69 -17.52
C ASP A 145 6.22 -9.79 -17.69
N ARG A 146 7.38 -9.45 -18.27
CA ARG A 146 8.55 -10.32 -18.37
C ARG A 146 9.85 -9.54 -18.25
N ASP A 147 10.99 -10.24 -18.19
CA ASP A 147 12.30 -9.61 -18.29
C ASP A 147 12.50 -9.02 -19.71
N GLN A 148 13.50 -8.17 -19.84
CA GLN A 148 13.88 -7.56 -21.13
C GLN A 148 14.23 -8.62 -22.19
N ASN A 149 14.94 -9.67 -21.78
CA ASN A 149 15.25 -10.81 -22.64
C ASN A 149 13.98 -11.63 -22.96
N PRO A 150 13.69 -11.91 -24.24
CA PRO A 150 12.53 -12.72 -24.61
C PRO A 150 12.53 -14.09 -23.92
N GLY A 151 11.41 -14.42 -23.27
CA GLY A 151 11.20 -15.72 -22.62
C GLY A 151 11.76 -15.85 -21.20
N GLU A 152 12.47 -14.84 -20.68
CA GLU A 152 12.96 -14.82 -19.31
C GLU A 152 12.02 -14.06 -18.38
N GLY A 153 11.91 -14.50 -17.12
CA GLY A 153 11.12 -13.83 -16.09
C GLY A 153 9.64 -13.62 -16.43
N VAL A 154 9.07 -14.39 -17.36
CA VAL A 154 7.69 -14.21 -17.83
C VAL A 154 6.75 -14.55 -16.69
N GLU A 155 6.10 -13.54 -16.12
CA GLU A 155 5.17 -13.72 -15.01
C GLU A 155 3.94 -14.50 -15.47
N ASN A 156 3.53 -15.45 -14.63
CA ASN A 156 2.45 -16.36 -14.93
C ASN A 156 1.59 -16.62 -13.69
N VAL A 157 0.27 -16.62 -13.88
CA VAL A 157 -0.73 -16.88 -12.85
C VAL A 157 -1.64 -18.00 -13.30
N THR A 158 -1.73 -19.05 -12.51
CA THR A 158 -2.63 -20.18 -12.76
C THR A 158 -3.62 -20.31 -11.60
N PRO A 159 -4.89 -19.93 -11.79
CA PRO A 159 -5.91 -20.13 -10.77
C PRO A 159 -6.16 -21.62 -10.53
N VAL A 160 -6.11 -22.06 -9.27
CA VAL A 160 -6.44 -23.44 -8.88
C VAL A 160 -7.88 -23.52 -8.40
N THR A 161 -8.34 -22.52 -7.64
CA THR A 161 -9.77 -22.37 -7.31
C THR A 161 -10.53 -21.92 -8.56
N THR A 162 -11.71 -22.51 -8.79
CA THR A 162 -12.59 -22.15 -9.92
C THR A 162 -12.90 -20.66 -9.93
N VAL A 163 -12.50 -20.00 -11.01
CA VAL A 163 -12.78 -18.58 -11.26
C VAL A 163 -14.20 -18.43 -11.80
N HIS A 164 -14.96 -17.49 -11.23
CA HIS A 164 -16.29 -17.13 -11.72
C HIS A 164 -16.21 -16.25 -12.98
N ARG A 165 -15.30 -15.26 -12.98
CA ARG A 165 -15.06 -14.40 -14.13
C ARG A 165 -13.63 -13.88 -14.13
N VAL A 166 -13.09 -13.67 -15.34
CA VAL A 166 -11.81 -13.00 -15.56
C VAL A 166 -12.07 -11.64 -16.20
N TYR A 167 -11.42 -10.59 -15.70
CA TYR A 167 -11.44 -9.26 -16.33
C TYR A 167 -10.04 -8.87 -16.79
N ARG A 168 -9.98 -8.36 -18.02
CA ARG A 168 -8.84 -7.76 -18.71
C ARG A 168 -9.37 -6.70 -19.68
N THR A 169 -8.56 -5.71 -20.06
CA THR A 169 -8.92 -4.77 -21.14
C THR A 169 -8.90 -5.45 -22.51
N SER A 170 -9.49 -4.80 -23.53
CA SER A 170 -9.46 -5.32 -24.91
C SER A 170 -8.05 -5.38 -25.48
N ASP A 171 -7.18 -4.44 -25.09
CA ASP A 171 -5.79 -4.37 -25.55
C ASP A 171 -4.82 -4.89 -24.48
N THR A 172 -5.30 -5.78 -23.61
CA THR A 172 -4.50 -6.35 -22.54
C THR A 172 -3.20 -6.97 -23.06
N LEU A 173 -2.15 -6.81 -22.28
CA LEU A 173 -0.83 -7.42 -22.48
C LEU A 173 -0.69 -8.71 -21.67
N VAL A 174 -1.79 -9.22 -21.12
CA VAL A 174 -1.90 -10.51 -20.42
C VAL A 174 -2.55 -11.54 -21.34
N GLN A 175 -1.75 -12.51 -21.80
CA GLN A 175 -2.24 -13.59 -22.65
C GLN A 175 -2.72 -14.77 -21.81
N GLU A 176 -3.75 -15.46 -22.29
CA GLU A 176 -4.22 -16.71 -21.69
C GLU A 176 -3.70 -17.91 -22.48
N ASN A 177 -3.20 -18.92 -21.77
CA ASN A 177 -2.74 -20.18 -22.33
C ASN A 177 -3.10 -21.33 -21.38
N SER A 178 -3.99 -22.23 -21.84
CA SER A 178 -4.40 -23.42 -21.08
C SER A 178 -4.81 -23.15 -19.62
N GLY A 179 -5.54 -22.06 -19.38
CA GLY A 179 -6.01 -21.66 -18.05
C GLY A 179 -4.97 -20.94 -17.18
N SER A 180 -3.80 -20.65 -17.74
CA SER A 180 -2.80 -19.77 -17.12
C SER A 180 -2.75 -18.43 -17.83
N TYR A 181 -2.39 -17.37 -17.10
CA TYR A 181 -2.35 -16.00 -17.59
C TYR A 181 -0.93 -15.46 -17.48
N LEU A 182 -0.34 -15.06 -18.59
CA LEU A 182 1.06 -14.66 -18.68
C LEU A 182 1.26 -13.24 -19.21
N GLY A 183 2.26 -12.55 -18.68
CA GLY A 183 2.73 -11.27 -19.21
C GLY A 183 3.40 -11.45 -20.58
N THR A 184 3.21 -10.50 -21.49
CA THR A 184 3.74 -10.60 -22.87
C THR A 184 4.84 -9.58 -23.18
N VAL A 185 4.88 -8.47 -22.45
CA VAL A 185 5.79 -7.36 -22.68
C VAL A 185 6.83 -7.22 -21.56
N PRO A 186 8.03 -6.70 -21.85
CA PRO A 186 8.94 -6.30 -20.78
C PRO A 186 8.32 -5.23 -19.89
N GLY A 187 8.58 -5.29 -18.59
CA GLY A 187 8.35 -4.15 -17.71
C GLY A 187 9.63 -3.46 -17.27
N THR A 188 9.43 -2.41 -16.50
CA THR A 188 10.47 -1.58 -15.90
C THR A 188 10.13 -1.35 -14.42
N TYR A 189 10.91 -0.54 -13.73
CA TYR A 189 10.53 -0.11 -12.38
C TYR A 189 9.57 1.08 -12.39
N ASP A 190 9.57 1.86 -13.48
CA ASP A 190 8.86 3.13 -13.58
C ASP A 190 7.37 2.96 -13.95
N ASP A 191 6.98 1.77 -14.39
CA ASP A 191 5.60 1.41 -14.78
C ASP A 191 4.86 0.59 -13.72
N ASN A 192 5.45 0.42 -12.53
CA ASN A 192 4.77 -0.20 -11.41
C ASN A 192 3.60 0.67 -10.91
N PRO A 193 2.45 0.07 -10.61
CA PRO A 193 1.28 0.81 -10.17
C PRO A 193 1.50 1.40 -8.78
N VAL A 194 1.09 2.67 -8.62
CA VAL A 194 1.16 3.39 -7.33
C VAL A 194 -0.17 3.41 -6.58
N GLN A 195 -1.27 3.00 -7.22
CA GLN A 195 -2.63 2.98 -6.68
C GLN A 195 -3.33 1.67 -7.04
N VAL A 196 -4.14 1.15 -6.10
CA VAL A 196 -4.83 -0.15 -6.23
C VAL A 196 -5.99 -0.17 -7.23
N VAL A 197 -6.38 1.00 -7.74
CA VAL A 197 -7.25 1.15 -8.91
C VAL A 197 -6.35 1.52 -10.07
N ALA A 198 -6.52 0.88 -11.23
CA ALA A 198 -5.70 1.18 -12.40
C ALA A 198 -5.90 2.65 -12.83
N GLN A 199 -4.81 3.41 -12.98
CA GLN A 199 -4.85 4.84 -13.32
C GLN A 199 -4.23 5.15 -14.67
N SER A 200 -3.36 4.27 -15.15
CA SER A 200 -2.71 4.39 -16.45
C SER A 200 -3.13 3.26 -17.39
N LYS A 201 -2.98 3.47 -18.70
CA LYS A 201 -3.21 2.41 -19.69
C LYS A 201 -2.26 1.22 -19.47
N ALA A 202 -1.04 1.46 -19.01
CA ALA A 202 -0.09 0.40 -18.68
C ALA A 202 -0.59 -0.43 -17.49
N ASP A 203 -1.10 0.22 -16.43
CA ASP A 203 -1.70 -0.45 -15.28
C ASP A 203 -2.85 -1.34 -15.73
N GLU A 204 -3.73 -0.81 -16.58
CA GLU A 204 -4.91 -1.51 -17.08
C GLU A 204 -4.53 -2.72 -17.95
N ASP A 205 -3.61 -2.53 -18.89
CA ASP A 205 -3.25 -3.56 -19.87
C ASP A 205 -2.46 -4.71 -19.24
N LYS A 206 -1.69 -4.43 -18.19
CA LYS A 206 -0.93 -5.42 -17.41
C LYS A 206 -1.67 -5.95 -16.17
N CYS A 207 -2.94 -5.62 -16.00
CA CYS A 207 -3.73 -6.10 -14.86
C CYS A 207 -4.58 -7.33 -15.24
N LEU A 208 -4.52 -8.35 -14.38
CA LEU A 208 -5.42 -9.49 -14.40
C LEU A 208 -6.35 -9.42 -13.19
N VAL A 209 -7.66 -9.44 -13.41
CA VAL A 209 -8.62 -9.55 -12.30
C VAL A 209 -9.33 -10.90 -12.35
N LEU A 210 -9.27 -11.62 -11.24
CA LEU A 210 -9.94 -12.90 -11.04
C LEU A 210 -11.08 -12.71 -10.04
N GLU A 211 -12.31 -12.92 -10.47
CA GLU A 211 -13.50 -12.89 -9.63
C GLU A 211 -13.90 -14.29 -9.18
N TYR A 212 -14.19 -14.43 -7.89
CA TYR A 212 -14.67 -15.64 -7.24
C TYR A 212 -16.02 -15.38 -6.56
N LYS A 213 -16.85 -16.43 -6.41
CA LYS A 213 -18.15 -16.38 -5.73
C LYS A 213 -18.23 -17.44 -4.64
N ASP A 214 -18.85 -17.07 -3.51
CA ASP A 214 -19.12 -17.96 -2.38
C ASP A 214 -17.86 -18.70 -1.87
N VAL A 215 -16.75 -17.98 -1.76
CA VAL A 215 -15.44 -18.53 -1.32
C VAL A 215 -15.05 -18.05 0.07
N HIS A 216 -14.39 -18.91 0.83
CA HIS A 216 -13.67 -18.53 2.06
C HIS A 216 -12.16 -18.83 1.94
N THR A 217 -11.78 -19.51 0.86
CA THR A 217 -10.40 -19.81 0.46
C THR A 217 -10.25 -19.67 -1.05
N VAL A 218 -9.09 -19.19 -1.49
CA VAL A 218 -8.71 -19.09 -2.92
C VAL A 218 -7.29 -19.59 -3.08
N ARG A 219 -7.08 -20.52 -4.00
CA ARG A 219 -5.79 -21.13 -4.32
C ARG A 219 -5.33 -20.71 -5.70
N ILE A 220 -4.07 -20.28 -5.79
CA ILE A 220 -3.45 -19.77 -7.02
C ILE A 220 -2.00 -20.20 -7.05
N THR A 221 -1.51 -20.59 -8.21
CA THR A 221 -0.08 -20.74 -8.48
C THR A 221 0.43 -19.46 -9.12
N PHE A 222 1.42 -18.85 -8.49
CA PHE A 222 2.20 -17.75 -9.06
C PHE A 222 3.54 -18.28 -9.53
N ASP A 223 3.93 -17.98 -10.75
CA ASP A 223 5.17 -18.48 -11.33
C ASP A 223 5.82 -17.40 -12.20
N SER A 224 7.06 -17.65 -12.57
CA SER A 224 7.69 -16.96 -13.69
C SER A 224 8.65 -17.89 -14.39
N THR A 225 8.87 -17.73 -15.70
CA THR A 225 9.97 -18.44 -16.34
C THR A 225 11.31 -18.06 -15.71
N LYS A 226 12.33 -18.92 -15.87
CA LYS A 226 13.67 -18.63 -15.36
C LYS A 226 14.14 -17.25 -15.86
N GLY A 227 14.68 -16.45 -14.95
CA GLY A 227 15.19 -15.11 -15.22
C GLY A 227 16.29 -14.75 -14.21
N PHE A 228 16.90 -13.59 -14.38
CA PHE A 228 18.01 -13.14 -13.52
C PHE A 228 17.54 -12.38 -12.27
N ALA A 229 16.30 -11.88 -12.29
CA ALA A 229 15.77 -10.97 -11.28
C ALA A 229 14.83 -11.64 -10.27
N ALA A 230 14.64 -10.97 -9.15
CA ALA A 230 13.52 -11.22 -8.26
C ALA A 230 12.20 -10.82 -8.92
N ARG A 231 11.12 -11.50 -8.56
CA ARG A 231 9.76 -11.16 -8.97
C ARG A 231 8.95 -10.74 -7.77
N THR A 232 8.33 -9.58 -7.86
CA THR A 232 7.50 -9.03 -6.78
C THR A 232 6.07 -8.97 -7.27
N THR A 233 5.27 -9.95 -6.89
CA THR A 233 3.86 -9.95 -7.24
C THR A 233 3.14 -8.92 -6.39
N GLN A 234 2.44 -7.98 -7.05
CA GLN A 234 1.56 -7.02 -6.41
C GLN A 234 0.10 -7.40 -6.65
N PHE A 235 -0.71 -7.42 -5.59
CA PHE A 235 -2.13 -7.71 -5.70
C PHE A 235 -3.00 -6.82 -4.80
N CYS A 236 -4.27 -6.67 -5.14
CA CYS A 236 -5.28 -6.05 -4.29
C CYS A 236 -6.61 -6.82 -4.35
N LEU A 237 -7.47 -6.59 -3.36
CA LEU A 237 -8.73 -7.33 -3.17
C LEU A 237 -9.95 -6.51 -3.62
N LEU A 238 -9.80 -5.79 -4.73
CA LEU A 238 -10.85 -5.02 -5.39
C LEU A 238 -10.76 -5.25 -6.90
N ASN A 239 -11.81 -4.89 -7.67
CA ASN A 239 -11.74 -4.97 -9.13
C ASN A 239 -11.06 -3.73 -9.70
N ALA A 240 -9.75 -3.82 -9.92
CA ALA A 240 -8.91 -2.70 -10.36
C ALA A 240 -9.37 -2.02 -11.66
N LEU A 241 -10.03 -2.77 -12.53
CA LEU A 241 -10.48 -2.32 -13.86
C LEU A 241 -11.90 -1.72 -13.84
N LYS A 242 -12.65 -1.88 -12.74
CA LYS A 242 -14.01 -1.34 -12.59
C LYS A 242 -14.10 -0.26 -11.54
N CYS A 243 -13.39 -0.43 -10.44
CA CYS A 243 -13.39 0.53 -9.35
C CYS A 243 -12.76 1.85 -9.80
N LYS A 244 -13.17 2.95 -9.17
CA LYS A 244 -12.62 4.29 -9.38
C LYS A 244 -12.28 4.91 -8.05
N VAL A 245 -11.23 5.73 -8.02
CA VAL A 245 -10.96 6.59 -6.85
C VAL A 245 -12.12 7.57 -6.71
N LYS A 246 -12.73 7.63 -5.51
CA LYS A 246 -13.73 8.68 -5.27
C LYS A 246 -13.02 10.03 -5.22
N PRO A 247 -13.50 11.04 -5.95
CA PRO A 247 -12.97 12.37 -5.77
C PRO A 247 -13.16 12.76 -4.30
N ASP A 248 -12.10 13.25 -3.67
CA ASP A 248 -12.21 13.88 -2.36
C ASP A 248 -13.34 14.92 -2.46
N LYS A 249 -14.36 14.79 -1.61
CA LYS A 249 -15.38 15.85 -1.53
C LYS A 249 -14.60 17.14 -1.23
N PRO A 250 -14.66 18.18 -2.08
CA PRO A 250 -14.08 19.45 -1.70
C PRO A 250 -14.76 19.82 -0.39
N SER A 251 -13.96 19.97 0.67
CA SER A 251 -14.49 20.29 1.98
C SER A 251 -15.26 21.60 1.80
N SER A 252 -16.59 21.57 1.84
CA SER A 252 -17.42 22.75 1.71
C SER A 252 -17.37 23.53 3.02
N TRP A 253 -16.18 23.95 3.43
CA TRP A 253 -15.99 25.01 4.40
C TRP A 253 -16.07 26.33 3.63
N HIS A 254 -17.29 26.78 3.38
CA HIS A 254 -17.52 28.21 3.23
C HIS A 254 -17.24 28.81 4.61
N VAL A 255 -16.03 29.32 4.81
CA VAL A 255 -15.81 30.30 5.87
C VAL A 255 -16.65 31.51 5.47
N PRO A 256 -17.65 31.93 6.25
CA PRO A 256 -18.27 33.22 6.02
C PRO A 256 -17.16 34.26 6.05
N VAL A 257 -16.99 35.03 4.97
CA VAL A 257 -16.10 36.18 4.97
C VAL A 257 -16.70 37.19 5.93
N GLY A 258 -16.37 37.02 7.21
CA GLY A 258 -16.59 37.99 8.26
C GLY A 258 -15.69 39.18 7.96
N SER A 259 -16.32 40.28 7.60
CA SER A 259 -15.71 41.58 7.51
C SER A 259 -14.99 41.93 8.81
N GLY A 260 -13.75 42.43 8.68
CA GLY A 260 -13.03 43.09 9.77
C GLY A 260 -11.93 42.25 10.40
N PHE A 261 -10.70 42.44 9.93
CA PHE A 261 -9.60 43.02 10.69
C PHE A 261 -8.37 43.00 9.78
N VAL A 262 -7.93 44.18 9.34
CA VAL A 262 -6.66 44.36 8.61
C VAL A 262 -5.56 44.53 9.67
N PRO A 263 -4.59 43.63 9.79
CA PRO A 263 -3.36 43.94 10.50
C PRO A 263 -2.51 44.80 9.57
N VAL A 264 -2.17 46.01 10.02
CA VAL A 264 -1.18 46.87 9.40
C VAL A 264 0.16 46.12 9.40
N LEU A 265 0.67 45.78 8.22
CA LEU A 265 2.05 45.33 8.05
C LEU A 265 2.94 46.57 8.17
N GLU A 266 3.71 46.62 9.24
CA GLU A 266 4.81 47.56 9.41
C GLU A 266 5.93 47.20 8.43
N GLU A 267 6.27 48.17 7.60
CA GLU A 267 7.24 48.11 6.52
C GLU A 267 8.66 47.89 7.08
N GLN A 268 9.30 46.76 6.75
CA GLN A 268 10.75 46.60 6.91
C GLN A 268 11.44 46.53 5.55
N ALA A 269 12.48 47.36 5.44
CA ALA A 269 13.20 47.83 4.26
C ALA A 269 13.83 46.73 3.37
N PRO A 270 14.10 47.03 2.08
CA PRO A 270 14.60 46.06 1.11
C PRO A 270 16.09 45.71 1.35
N LEU A 271 16.39 44.41 1.37
CA LEU A 271 17.74 43.88 1.24
C LEU A 271 18.28 44.17 -0.18
N LYS A 272 19.35 44.97 -0.25
CA LYS A 272 20.14 45.22 -1.46
C LYS A 272 20.74 43.91 -1.98
N VAL A 273 20.33 43.52 -3.18
CA VAL A 273 21.05 42.55 -4.02
C VAL A 273 22.36 43.19 -4.50
N ARG A 274 23.49 42.57 -4.23
CA ARG A 274 24.78 42.88 -4.87
C ARG A 274 25.37 41.59 -5.46
N ASN A 275 25.47 41.62 -6.78
CA ASN A 275 26.39 40.92 -7.69
C ASN A 275 26.51 39.40 -7.59
N GLY A 276 26.13 38.77 -8.70
CA GLY A 276 26.07 37.33 -8.86
C GLY A 276 27.41 36.63 -8.67
N GLN A 277 27.34 35.53 -7.92
CA GLN A 277 28.18 34.36 -8.08
C GLN A 277 27.31 33.12 -7.86
N ALA A 278 27.31 32.22 -8.84
CA ALA A 278 26.68 30.92 -8.75
C ALA A 278 27.46 30.05 -7.76
N PHE A 279 26.80 29.54 -6.73
CA PHE A 279 27.38 28.52 -5.84
C PHE A 279 27.11 27.14 -6.43
N ASN A 280 28.15 26.54 -7.02
CA ASN A 280 28.21 25.12 -7.34
C ASN A 280 28.32 24.31 -6.04
N PHE A 281 27.36 23.42 -5.79
CA PHE A 281 27.47 22.41 -4.74
C PHE A 281 28.27 21.22 -5.25
N SER A 282 29.52 21.09 -4.82
CA SER A 282 30.36 19.90 -5.02
C SER A 282 30.26 18.95 -3.81
N ILE A 283 29.85 17.71 -4.07
CA ILE A 283 29.76 16.60 -3.11
C ILE A 283 31.17 16.12 -2.74
N PRO A 284 31.54 15.99 -1.45
CA PRO A 284 32.86 15.46 -1.07
C PRO A 284 32.91 13.93 -1.17
N ARG A 285 33.92 13.42 -1.89
CA ARG A 285 34.27 11.99 -1.99
C ARG A 285 34.85 11.47 -0.66
N ARG A 286 34.36 10.32 -0.19
CA ARG A 286 34.93 9.55 0.92
C ARG A 286 36.32 9.00 0.54
N ARG A 287 37.29 9.07 1.46
CA ARG A 287 38.56 8.33 1.38
C ARG A 287 38.39 6.92 1.94
N PRO A 288 39.13 5.91 1.48
CA PRO A 288 39.13 4.58 2.07
C PRO A 288 39.97 4.56 3.35
N PHE A 289 39.49 3.83 4.36
CA PHE A 289 40.25 3.48 5.55
C PHE A 289 41.29 2.41 5.19
N GLY A 290 42.52 2.60 5.71
CA GLY A 290 43.54 1.56 5.78
C GLY A 290 43.36 0.65 6.99
#